data_AF-A0A382TWE3-F1
#
_entry.id   AF-A0A382TWE3-F1
#
_cell.length_a   1.000
_cell.length_b   1.000
_cell.length_c   1.000
_cell.angle_alpha   90.00
_cell.angle_beta   90.00
_cell.angle_gamma   90.00
#
_symmetry.space_group_name_H-M   'P 1'
#
loop_
_entity.id
_entity.type
_entity.pdbx_description
1 polymer ?
#
loop_
_entity_poly.entity_id
_entity_poly.type
_entity_poly.pdbx_seq_one_letter_code
_entity_poly.pdbx_strand_id
1 'polypeptide(L)'
;MSYKRKIISLLYYPYRVFKKIKSLFSDKNKTCVRVLLFHDIPLNEKDSFKEKILFLSKRWKFISAEKFAKYLKGELNLSGNNLLLSFDDGFSSNRIVAE
;
A
#
# COMPACT_ATOMS: atom_id res chain seq x y z
N MET A 1 -25.07 4.78 16.80
CA MET A 1 -24.06 3.98 16.08
C MET A 1 -24.44 2.50 16.13
N SER A 2 -24.57 1.84 14.98
CA SER A 2 -25.01 0.44 14.88
C SER A 2 -24.11 -0.53 15.67
N TYR A 3 -24.71 -1.40 16.49
CA TYR A 3 -24.03 -2.40 17.34
C TYR A 3 -22.96 -3.23 16.61
N LYS A 4 -23.16 -3.48 15.31
CA LYS A 4 -22.19 -4.14 14.43
C LYS A 4 -20.83 -3.44 14.42
N ARG A 5 -20.81 -2.09 14.39
CA ARG A 5 -19.56 -1.31 14.36
C ARG A 5 -18.79 -1.40 15.68
N LYS A 6 -19.50 -1.45 16.82
CA LYS A 6 -18.86 -1.62 18.15
C LYS A 6 -18.19 -2.99 18.27
N ILE A 7 -18.87 -4.05 17.85
CA ILE A 7 -18.31 -5.41 17.87
C ILE A 7 -17.07 -5.50 16.98
N ILE A 8 -17.12 -4.95 15.76
CA ILE A 8 -15.96 -4.91 14.86
C ILE A 8 -14.78 -4.14 15.49
N SER A 9 -15.05 -3.00 16.14
CA SER A 9 -13.98 -2.24 16.80
C SER A 9 -13.35 -2.99 17.98
N LEU A 10 -14.16 -3.74 18.75
CA LEU A 10 -13.68 -4.56 19.86
C LEU A 10 -12.83 -5.74 19.37
N LEU A 11 -13.24 -6.41 18.29
CA LEU A 11 -12.52 -7.53 17.69
C LEU A 11 -11.25 -7.10 16.94
N TYR A 12 -11.14 -5.84 16.54
CA TYR A 12 -9.96 -5.32 15.84
C TYR A 12 -8.68 -5.39 16.70
N TYR A 13 -8.77 -5.07 18.00
CA TYR A 13 -7.62 -5.08 18.90
C TYR A 13 -7.02 -6.49 19.11
N PRO A 14 -7.78 -7.53 19.48
CA PRO A 14 -7.25 -8.88 19.61
C PRO A 14 -6.76 -9.43 18.28
N TYR A 15 -7.45 -9.15 17.17
CA TYR A 15 -6.99 -9.51 15.83
C TYR A 15 -5.62 -8.89 15.50
N ARG A 16 -5.43 -7.61 15.84
CA ARG A 16 -4.16 -6.89 15.63
C ARG A 16 -3.01 -7.51 16.44
N VAL A 17 -3.26 -7.89 17.69
CA VAL A 17 -2.27 -8.58 18.53
C VAL A 17 -1.92 -9.95 17.94
N PHE A 18 -2.94 -10.74 17.58
CA PHE A 18 -2.74 -12.04 16.94
C PHE A 18 -1.92 -11.93 15.65
N LYS A 19 -2.20 -10.94 14.80
CA LYS A 19 -1.40 -10.70 13.58
C LYS A 19 0.05 -10.34 13.88
N LYS A 20 0.31 -9.57 14.93
CA LYS A 20 1.67 -9.19 15.35
C LYS A 20 2.45 -10.42 15.82
N ILE A 21 1.83 -11.26 16.65
CA ILE A 21 2.41 -12.53 17.11
C ILE A 21 2.69 -13.45 15.91
N LYS A 22 1.69 -13.67 15.04
CA LYS A 22 1.86 -14.49 13.83
C LYS A 22 2.95 -13.97 12.91
N SER A 23 3.13 -12.64 12.80
CA SER A 23 4.20 -12.05 11.99
C SER A 23 5.61 -12.30 12.53
N LEU A 24 5.77 -12.57 13.83
CA LEU A 24 7.06 -12.95 14.42
C LEU A 24 7.49 -14.37 14.01
N PHE A 25 6.52 -15.26 13.78
CA PHE A 25 6.73 -16.63 13.33
C PHE A 25 6.56 -16.79 11.81
N SER A 26 6.20 -15.74 11.10
CA SER A 26 6.03 -15.76 9.65
C SER A 26 7.39 -15.59 8.99
N ASP A 27 7.63 -16.41 7.98
CA ASP A 27 8.86 -16.38 7.19
C ASP A 27 9.10 -14.96 6.65
N LYS A 28 10.18 -14.32 7.11
CA LYS A 28 10.55 -12.94 6.74
C LYS A 28 10.93 -12.83 5.26
N ASN A 29 11.09 -13.96 4.58
CA ASN A 29 11.49 -14.06 3.19
C ASN A 29 10.31 -14.04 2.19
N LYS A 30 9.06 -13.88 2.64
CA LYS A 30 7.92 -13.81 1.72
C LYS A 30 7.90 -12.49 0.95
N THR A 31 8.23 -12.55 -0.33
CA THR A 31 8.07 -11.42 -1.26
C THR A 31 6.59 -11.16 -1.52
N CYS A 32 6.19 -9.90 -1.39
CA CYS A 32 4.85 -9.42 -1.68
C CYS A 32 4.97 -8.24 -2.64
N VAL A 33 4.37 -8.34 -3.81
CA VAL A 33 4.35 -7.26 -4.80
C VAL A 33 2.89 -6.86 -5.01
N ARG A 34 2.62 -5.55 -4.92
CA ARG A 34 1.28 -4.99 -5.15
C ARG A 34 1.35 -3.82 -6.12
N VAL A 35 0.22 -3.56 -6.78
CA VAL A 35 -0.02 -2.35 -7.56
C VAL A 35 -1.15 -1.61 -6.87
N LEU A 36 -0.95 -0.31 -6.60
CA LEU A 36 -1.97 0.59 -6.10
C LEU A 36 -2.29 1.61 -7.17
N LEU A 37 -3.57 1.72 -7.51
CA LEU A 37 -4.06 2.55 -8.59
C LEU A 37 -4.89 3.70 -8.02
N PHE A 38 -4.54 4.92 -8.44
CA PHE A 38 -5.25 6.15 -8.12
C PHE A 38 -5.93 6.68 -9.39
N HIS A 39 -7.15 7.19 -9.25
CA HIS A 39 -7.81 7.99 -10.28
C HIS A 39 -7.61 9.45 -9.89
N ASP A 40 -8.67 10.26 -9.81
CA ASP A 40 -8.58 11.64 -9.38
C ASP A 40 -8.14 11.79 -7.91
N ILE A 41 -7.31 12.81 -7.65
CA ILE A 41 -6.88 13.25 -6.32
C ILE A 41 -7.19 14.74 -6.20
N PRO A 42 -8.43 15.10 -5.79
CA PRO A 42 -8.84 16.49 -5.65
C PRO A 42 -7.85 17.32 -4.81
N LEU A 43 -7.66 18.59 -5.16
CA LEU A 43 -6.67 19.46 -4.51
C LEU A 43 -6.89 19.60 -3.00
N ASN A 44 -8.15 19.61 -2.56
CA ASN A 44 -8.52 19.63 -1.14
C ASN A 44 -8.20 18.32 -0.41
N GLU A 45 -7.89 17.23 -1.12
CA GLU A 45 -7.46 15.95 -0.57
C GLU A 45 -5.94 15.74 -0.65
N LYS A 46 -5.16 16.71 -1.14
CA LYS A 46 -3.70 16.59 -1.32
C LYS A 46 -2.98 16.18 -0.03
N ASP A 47 -3.37 16.77 1.11
CA ASP A 47 -2.78 16.42 2.40
C ASP A 47 -3.15 14.99 2.84
N SER A 48 -4.39 14.57 2.59
CA SER A 48 -4.82 13.18 2.83
C SER A 48 -4.03 12.20 1.97
N PHE A 49 -3.80 12.53 0.70
CA PHE A 49 -2.97 11.74 -0.20
C PHE A 49 -1.53 11.63 0.32
N LYS A 50 -0.92 12.76 0.71
CA LYS A 50 0.42 12.78 1.30
C LYS A 50 0.53 11.87 2.52
N GLU A 51 -0.44 11.93 3.44
CA GLU A 51 -0.45 11.06 4.62
C GLU A 51 -0.59 9.57 4.25
N LYS A 52 -1.40 9.23 3.24
CA LYS A 52 -1.50 7.86 2.71
C LYS A 52 -0.13 7.39 2.17
N ILE A 53 0.55 8.22 1.38
CA ILE A 53 1.88 7.89 0.82
C ILE A 53 2.93 7.72 1.94
N LEU A 54 2.97 8.64 2.92
CA LEU A 54 3.85 8.56 4.08
C LEU A 54 3.57 7.33 4.96
N PHE A 55 2.31 6.91 5.06
CA PHE A 55 1.95 5.69 5.76
C PHE A 55 2.44 4.44 5.02
N LEU A 56 2.32 4.42 3.68
CA LEU A 56 2.77 3.32 2.84
C LEU A 56 4.29 3.18 2.84
N SER A 57 5.04 4.28 2.75
CA SER A 57 6.51 4.28 2.70
C SER A 57 7.16 3.63 3.93
N LYS A 58 6.47 3.66 5.08
CA LYS A 58 6.92 2.98 6.32
C LYS A 58 6.90 1.45 6.24
N ARG A 59 6.22 0.86 5.24
CA ARG A 59 5.95 -0.59 5.15
C ARG A 59 6.22 -1.21 3.79
N TRP A 60 6.32 -0.38 2.75
CA TRP A 60 6.44 -0.79 1.36
C TRP A 60 7.63 -0.09 0.71
N LYS A 61 8.40 -0.84 -0.07
CA LYS A 61 9.40 -0.32 -0.98
C LYS A 61 8.72 0.06 -2.29
N PHE A 62 8.72 1.35 -2.64
CA PHE A 62 8.21 1.77 -3.94
C PHE A 62 9.14 1.28 -5.06
N ILE A 63 8.55 0.74 -6.12
CA ILE A 63 9.25 0.26 -7.31
C ILE A 63 8.75 1.00 -8.55
N SER A 64 9.64 1.15 -9.53
CA SER A 64 9.27 1.70 -10.83
C SER A 64 8.55 0.64 -11.69
N ALA A 65 7.84 1.11 -12.71
CA ALA A 65 7.24 0.24 -13.72
C ALA A 65 8.29 -0.66 -14.40
N GLU A 66 9.50 -0.14 -14.66
CA GLU A 66 10.62 -0.92 -15.22
C GLU A 66 11.03 -2.08 -14.29
N LYS A 67 11.19 -1.81 -12.99
CA LYS A 67 11.52 -2.86 -12.01
C LYS A 67 10.41 -3.88 -11.89
N PHE A 68 9.16 -3.43 -11.90
CA PHE A 68 8.00 -4.32 -11.90
C PHE A 68 7.98 -5.22 -13.14
N ALA A 69 8.25 -4.68 -14.33
CA ALA A 69 8.33 -5.44 -15.57
C ALA A 69 9.46 -6.49 -15.54
N LYS A 70 10.67 -6.12 -15.10
CA LYS A 70 11.79 -7.07 -14.94
C LYS A 70 11.45 -8.17 -13.93
N TYR A 71 10.76 -7.84 -12.84
CA TYR A 71 10.28 -8.81 -11.87
C TYR A 71 9.28 -9.81 -12.50
N LEU A 72 8.31 -9.33 -13.27
CA LEU A 72 7.34 -10.19 -13.96
C LEU A 72 8.01 -11.14 -14.98
N LYS A 73 9.11 -10.70 -15.61
CA LYS A 73 9.89 -11.52 -16.54
C LYS A 73 10.84 -12.52 -15.87
N GLY A 74 10.96 -12.49 -14.54
CA GLY A 74 11.94 -13.30 -13.80
C GLY A 74 13.39 -12.81 -13.92
N GLU A 75 13.60 -11.63 -14.50
CA GLU A 75 14.93 -11.01 -14.67
C GLU A 75 15.42 -10.30 -13.40
N LEU A 76 14.50 -10.04 -12.46
CA LEU A 76 14.78 -9.36 -11.19
C LEU A 76 14.07 -10.07 -10.05
N ASN A 77 14.82 -10.47 -9.02
CA ASN A 77 14.25 -10.94 -7.77
C ASN A 77 13.97 -9.78 -6.81
N LEU A 78 12.75 -9.69 -6.31
CA LEU A 78 12.36 -8.75 -5.26
C LEU A 78 12.28 -9.47 -3.92
N SER A 79 12.54 -8.74 -2.84
CA SER A 79 12.38 -9.22 -1.46
C SER A 79 11.48 -8.28 -0.66
N GLY A 80 10.73 -8.85 0.29
CA GLY A 80 9.82 -8.11 1.16
C GLY A 80 8.62 -7.49 0.42
N ASN A 81 8.08 -6.40 0.99
CA ASN A 81 6.89 -5.71 0.50
C ASN A 81 7.26 -4.64 -0.53
N ASN A 82 6.84 -4.81 -1.78
CA ASN A 82 7.10 -3.90 -2.89
C ASN A 82 5.76 -3.37 -3.43
N LEU A 83 5.71 -2.07 -3.72
CA LEU A 83 4.50 -1.41 -4.20
C LEU A 83 4.81 -0.57 -5.44
N LEU A 84 4.08 -0.82 -6.52
CA LEU A 84 4.00 0.07 -7.66
C LEU A 84 2.81 1.02 -7.46
N LEU A 85 3.04 2.33 -7.56
CA LEU A 85 1.98 3.31 -7.65
C LEU A 85 1.66 3.57 -9.13
N SER A 86 0.38 3.65 -9.45
CA SER A 86 -0.12 3.93 -10.79
C SER A 86 -1.26 4.94 -10.71
N PHE A 87 -1.38 5.77 -11.74
CA PHE A 87 -2.41 6.79 -11.88
C PHE A 87 -3.11 6.57 -13.22
N ASP A 88 -4.45 6.49 -13.21
CA ASP A 88 -5.26 6.22 -14.40
C ASP A 88 -6.02 7.48 -14.87
N ASP A 89 -6.66 7.40 -16.03
CA ASP A 89 -7.55 8.40 -16.64
C ASP A 89 -6.94 9.77 -17.01
N GLY A 90 -5.68 10.03 -16.64
CA GLY A 90 -4.98 11.24 -17.06
C GLY A 90 -5.48 12.54 -16.41
N PHE A 91 -6.04 12.48 -15.20
CA PHE A 91 -6.45 13.67 -14.45
C PHE A 91 -5.28 14.65 -14.23
N SER A 92 -5.54 15.95 -14.34
CA SER A 92 -4.52 17.00 -14.08
C SER A 92 -4.02 16.98 -12.64
N SER A 93 -4.86 16.54 -11.69
CA SER A 93 -4.48 16.29 -10.31
C SER A 93 -3.36 15.26 -10.16
N ASN A 94 -3.32 14.23 -11.02
CA ASN A 94 -2.27 13.20 -11.01
C ASN A 94 -0.89 13.82 -11.25
N ARG A 95 -0.80 14.77 -12.17
CA ARG A 95 0.45 15.50 -12.45
C ARG A 95 0.91 16.29 -11.22
N ILE A 96 0.00 17.01 -10.57
CA ILE A 96 0.29 17.88 -9.42
C ILE A 96 0.82 17.12 -8.20
N VAL A 97 0.46 15.85 -8.05
CA VAL A 97 0.90 15.02 -6.91
C VAL A 97 2.09 14.11 -7.23
N ALA A 98 2.36 13.87 -8.53
CA ALA A 98 3.44 13.01 -8.99
C ALA A 98 4.74 13.78 -9.31
N GLU A 99 4.63 15.07 -9.67
CA GLU A 99 5.74 16.00 -9.90
C GLU A 99 6.00 16.89 -8.67
#